data_AF-A0AA91HG08-F1
#
_entry.id   AF-A0AA91HG08-F1
#
_cell.length_a   1.000
_cell.length_b   1.000
_cell.length_c   1.000
_cell.angle_alpha   90.00
_cell.angle_beta   90.00
_cell.angle_gamma   90.00
#
_symmetry.space_group_name_H-M   'P 1'
#
loop_
_entity.id
_entity.type
_entity.pdbx_description
1 polymer ?
#
loop_
_entity_poly.entity_id
_entity_poly.type
_entity_poly.pdbx_seq_one_letter_code
_entity_poly.pdbx_strand_id
1 'polypeptide(L)'
;MRYEIKNGKNKTYYFKNELKEFGCQFKKTGKYSGYWYLNTEDQFLANRLQAYCLKKGLTFLILESSYSRNAHYRADFFANNKPIIKNGKPYYRCVYCGRHFQKNQITIDHLYPIHKVKNSSFRNINRKLLKKLDIEDINDCKNLVAACSSCNKRKSKKTGLWLIRGYLGKYPLFWKIAYYVLILSLCLGVFIMLFN
;
A
#
# COMPACT_ATOMS: atom_id res chain seq x y z
N MET A 1 -13.24 -5.93 10.00
CA MET A 1 -13.47 -6.00 8.53
C MET A 1 -14.08 -4.70 8.01
N ARG A 2 -14.00 -4.40 6.70
CA ARG A 2 -14.66 -3.23 6.10
C ARG A 2 -15.79 -3.69 5.17
N TYR A 3 -16.94 -3.06 5.30
CA TYR A 3 -18.08 -3.29 4.43
C TYR A 3 -18.40 -1.99 3.70
N GLU A 4 -18.57 -2.04 2.37
CA GLU A 4 -18.98 -0.88 1.58
C GLU A 4 -20.38 -1.09 1.01
N ILE A 5 -21.21 -0.06 1.11
CA ILE A 5 -22.59 -0.03 0.64
C ILE A 5 -22.70 1.02 -0.46
N LYS A 6 -23.15 0.58 -1.62
CA LYS A 6 -23.24 1.37 -2.86
C LYS A 6 -24.64 1.26 -3.45
N ASN A 7 -24.91 2.16 -4.40
CA ASN A 7 -26.13 2.08 -5.20
C ASN A 7 -26.16 0.72 -5.91
N GLY A 8 -27.31 0.05 -5.82
CA GLY A 8 -27.60 -1.18 -6.56
C GLY A 8 -28.77 -0.94 -7.49
N LYS A 9 -29.83 -1.74 -7.35
CA LYS A 9 -31.14 -1.46 -7.97
C LYS A 9 -31.73 -0.15 -7.45
N ASN A 10 -31.47 0.18 -6.19
CA ASN A 10 -31.90 1.43 -5.55
C ASN A 10 -30.72 2.33 -5.17
N LYS A 11 -31.00 3.63 -4.97
CA LYS A 11 -30.01 4.62 -4.51
C LYS A 11 -29.88 4.60 -2.98
N THR A 12 -28.64 4.57 -2.50
CA THR A 12 -28.32 4.63 -1.05
C THR A 12 -28.82 5.89 -0.36
N TYR A 13 -29.02 6.98 -1.12
CA TYR A 13 -29.56 8.24 -0.62
C TYR A 13 -30.90 8.08 0.10
N TYR A 14 -31.78 7.21 -0.41
CA TYR A 14 -33.11 6.99 0.16
C TYR A 14 -33.08 6.27 1.52
N PHE A 15 -31.96 5.63 1.87
CA PHE A 15 -31.79 4.83 3.08
C PHE A 15 -30.72 5.41 4.02
N LYS A 16 -30.42 6.71 3.87
CA LYS A 16 -29.30 7.37 4.57
C LYS A 16 -29.44 7.38 6.10
N ASN A 17 -30.66 7.37 6.62
CA ASN A 17 -30.90 7.43 8.05
C ASN A 17 -30.71 6.04 8.67
N GLU A 18 -31.29 5.02 8.05
CA GLU A 18 -31.13 3.63 8.47
C GLU A 18 -29.68 3.17 8.37
N LEU A 19 -28.96 3.56 7.31
CA LEU A 19 -27.53 3.28 7.21
C LEU A 19 -26.73 3.91 8.35
N LYS A 20 -27.10 5.10 8.83
CA LYS A 20 -26.48 5.72 10.02
C LYS A 20 -26.83 4.98 11.30
N GLU A 21 -28.05 4.45 11.44
CA GLU A 21 -28.46 3.62 12.58
C GLU A 21 -27.63 2.32 12.68
N PHE A 22 -27.26 1.74 11.54
CA PHE A 22 -26.28 0.64 11.48
C PHE A 22 -24.83 1.07 11.82
N GLY A 23 -24.59 2.36 12.07
CA GLY A 23 -23.25 2.91 12.30
C GLY A 23 -22.44 3.17 11.02
N CYS A 24 -23.06 3.13 9.83
CA CYS A 24 -22.34 3.38 8.59
C CYS A 24 -21.97 4.86 8.44
N GLN A 25 -20.78 5.10 7.91
CA GLN A 25 -20.24 6.41 7.61
C GLN A 25 -20.23 6.65 6.09
N PHE A 26 -20.51 7.89 5.67
CA PHE A 26 -20.47 8.24 4.25
C PHE A 26 -19.10 8.78 3.84
N LYS A 27 -18.52 8.25 2.77
CA LYS A 27 -17.29 8.74 2.15
C LYS A 27 -17.58 9.35 0.79
N LYS A 28 -17.34 10.65 0.67
CA LYS A 28 -17.44 11.39 -0.59
C LYS A 28 -16.25 11.04 -1.50
N THR A 29 -16.51 10.80 -2.79
CA THR A 29 -15.49 10.49 -3.81
C THR A 29 -15.51 11.47 -4.99
N GLY A 30 -16.50 12.36 -5.04
CA GLY A 30 -16.64 13.40 -6.06
C GLY A 30 -17.78 14.36 -5.74
N LYS A 31 -18.07 15.31 -6.63
CA LYS A 31 -19.14 16.32 -6.42
C LYS A 31 -20.51 15.68 -6.16
N TYR A 32 -20.81 14.60 -6.87
CA TYR A 32 -22.08 13.86 -6.80
C TYR A 32 -21.90 12.35 -6.55
N SER A 33 -20.71 11.93 -6.09
CA SER A 33 -20.41 10.51 -5.89
C SER A 33 -19.83 10.25 -4.50
N GLY A 34 -20.17 9.09 -3.97
CA GLY A 34 -19.68 8.60 -2.70
C GLY A 34 -20.26 7.22 -2.40
N TYR A 35 -19.89 6.68 -1.26
CA TYR A 35 -20.37 5.39 -0.80
C TYR A 35 -20.40 5.36 0.72
N TRP A 36 -21.22 4.46 1.26
CA TRP A 36 -21.30 4.22 2.70
C TRP A 36 -20.35 3.10 3.09
N TYR A 37 -19.83 3.14 4.30
CA TYR A 37 -19.02 2.05 4.81
C TYR A 37 -19.21 1.83 6.30
N LEU A 38 -19.01 0.59 6.73
CA LEU A 38 -18.94 0.19 8.14
C LEU A 38 -17.62 -0.55 8.36
N ASN A 39 -16.86 -0.14 9.38
CA ASN A 39 -15.72 -0.91 9.85
C ASN A 39 -16.17 -1.58 11.16
N THR A 40 -16.28 -2.91 11.16
CA THR A 40 -16.63 -3.68 12.36
C THR A 40 -16.02 -5.07 12.29
N GLU A 41 -15.73 -5.66 13.45
CA GLU A 41 -15.39 -7.08 13.60
C GLU A 41 -16.59 -7.91 14.07
N ASP A 42 -17.68 -7.24 14.46
CA ASP A 42 -18.95 -7.88 14.79
C ASP A 42 -19.61 -8.45 13.53
N GLN A 43 -19.49 -9.78 13.38
CA GLN A 43 -20.06 -10.50 12.25
C GLN A 43 -21.59 -10.54 12.28
N PHE A 44 -22.22 -10.46 13.46
CA PHE A 44 -23.67 -10.43 13.57
C PHE A 44 -24.22 -9.10 13.03
N LEU A 45 -23.61 -7.98 13.41
CA LEU A 45 -23.93 -6.66 12.85
C LEU A 45 -23.71 -6.63 11.33
N ALA A 46 -22.59 -7.18 10.85
CA ALA A 46 -22.29 -7.25 9.43
C ALA A 46 -23.33 -8.07 8.64
N ASN A 47 -23.74 -9.23 9.17
CA ASN A 47 -24.75 -10.08 8.56
C ASN A 47 -26.12 -9.40 8.52
N ARG A 48 -26.51 -8.70 9.59
CA ARG A 48 -27.75 -7.90 9.63
C ARG A 48 -27.75 -6.80 8.58
N LEU A 49 -26.63 -6.08 8.45
CA LEU A 49 -26.49 -5.02 7.46
C LEU A 49 -26.51 -5.57 6.02
N GLN A 50 -25.88 -6.73 5.79
CA GLN A 50 -25.93 -7.42 4.49
C GLN A 50 -27.37 -7.79 4.11
N ALA A 51 -28.11 -8.42 5.04
CA ALA A 51 -29.50 -8.80 4.83
C ALA A 51 -30.38 -7.57 4.53
N TYR A 52 -30.18 -6.48 5.27
CA TYR A 52 -30.85 -5.20 5.00
C TYR A 52 -30.54 -4.68 3.59
N CYS A 53 -29.27 -4.65 3.19
CA CYS A 53 -28.86 -4.16 1.88
C CYS A 53 -29.47 -4.99 0.74
N LEU A 54 -29.46 -6.32 0.87
CA LEU A 54 -30.10 -7.22 -0.10
C LEU A 54 -31.60 -6.96 -0.22
N LYS A 55 -32.31 -6.86 0.91
CA LYS A 55 -33.75 -6.56 0.95
C LYS A 55 -34.09 -5.22 0.28
N LYS A 56 -33.22 -4.22 0.41
CA LYS A 56 -33.39 -2.89 -0.18
C LYS A 56 -32.83 -2.76 -1.59
N GLY A 57 -32.28 -3.83 -2.17
CA GLY A 57 -31.67 -3.79 -3.51
C GLY A 57 -30.43 -2.90 -3.59
N LEU A 58 -29.67 -2.79 -2.50
CA LEU A 58 -28.39 -2.09 -2.44
C LEU A 58 -27.24 -3.06 -2.69
N THR A 59 -26.11 -2.55 -3.16
CA THR A 59 -24.89 -3.35 -3.31
C THR A 59 -24.12 -3.36 -2.00
N PHE A 60 -23.87 -4.55 -1.46
CA PHE A 60 -23.06 -4.78 -0.27
C PHE A 60 -21.75 -5.49 -0.65
N LEU A 61 -20.62 -4.84 -0.37
CA LEU A 61 -19.30 -5.35 -0.68
C LEU A 61 -18.55 -5.66 0.61
N ILE A 62 -18.14 -6.92 0.77
CA ILE A 62 -17.23 -7.33 1.84
C ILE A 62 -15.81 -7.04 1.35
N LEU A 63 -15.12 -6.16 2.05
CA LEU A 63 -13.70 -5.92 1.85
C LEU A 63 -12.96 -6.53 3.04
N GLU A 64 -12.31 -7.66 2.80
CA GLU A 64 -11.33 -8.18 3.75
C GLU A 64 -10.28 -7.08 4.00
N SER A 65 -9.97 -6.86 5.28
CA SER A 65 -8.98 -5.88 5.73
C SER A 65 -7.58 -6.15 5.15
N SER A 66 -7.29 -7.39 4.76
CA SER A 66 -6.11 -7.87 4.00
C SER A 66 -5.98 -7.26 2.59
N TYR A 67 -6.99 -6.53 2.12
CA TYR A 67 -7.13 -6.22 0.70
C TYR A 67 -7.51 -4.78 0.38
N SER A 68 -7.59 -3.91 1.39
CA SER A 68 -7.80 -2.46 1.27
C SER A 68 -6.59 -1.66 1.80
N ARG A 69 -6.35 -0.46 1.25
CA ARG A 69 -5.27 0.45 1.70
C ARG A 69 -5.69 1.04 3.06
N ASN A 70 -5.40 0.31 4.13
CA ASN A 70 -5.80 0.61 5.50
C ASN A 70 -4.69 1.38 6.27
N ALA A 71 -5.01 2.34 7.13
CA ALA A 71 -4.01 2.95 8.02
C ALA A 71 -3.25 1.91 8.89
N HIS A 72 -3.85 0.75 9.16
CA HIS A 72 -3.24 -0.33 9.94
C HIS A 72 -1.93 -0.85 9.32
N TYR A 73 -1.84 -1.12 8.02
CA TYR A 73 -0.58 -1.64 7.43
C TYR A 73 0.59 -0.66 7.59
N ARG A 74 0.30 0.65 7.62
CA ARG A 74 1.33 1.68 7.87
C ARG A 74 1.77 1.67 9.33
N ALA A 75 0.85 1.50 10.27
CA ALA A 75 1.16 1.34 11.69
C ALA A 75 1.97 0.04 11.91
N ASP A 76 1.51 -1.08 11.35
CA ASP A 76 2.16 -2.39 11.42
C ASP A 76 3.56 -2.34 10.83
N PHE A 77 3.74 -1.68 9.68
CA PHE A 77 5.05 -1.47 9.10
C PHE A 77 5.99 -0.76 10.08
N PHE A 78 5.55 0.34 10.71
CA PHE A 78 6.40 1.08 11.64
C PHE A 78 6.64 0.37 12.97
N ALA A 79 5.72 -0.50 13.41
CA ALA A 79 5.93 -1.36 14.57
C ALA A 79 6.99 -2.44 14.29
N ASN A 80 7.00 -2.99 13.07
CA ASN A 80 7.91 -4.08 12.69
C ASN A 80 9.23 -3.62 12.06
N ASN A 81 9.33 -2.37 11.60
CA ASN A 81 10.54 -1.83 10.96
C ASN A 81 11.15 -0.72 11.80
N LYS A 82 12.26 -1.03 12.47
CA LYS A 82 12.99 -0.06 13.31
C LYS A 82 13.58 1.07 12.45
N PRO A 83 13.41 2.35 12.86
CA PRO A 83 14.02 3.47 12.17
C PRO A 83 15.55 3.49 12.37
N ILE A 84 16.23 4.19 11.48
CA ILE A 84 17.62 4.61 11.65
C ILE A 84 17.61 5.89 12.50
N ILE A 85 18.28 5.88 13.64
CA ILE A 85 18.40 7.06 14.50
C ILE A 85 19.56 7.94 14.02
N LYS A 86 19.27 9.22 13.74
CA LYS A 86 20.29 10.23 13.39
C LYS A 86 20.00 11.49 14.20
N ASN A 87 20.98 11.95 14.99
CA ASN A 87 20.87 13.14 15.84
C ASN A 87 19.59 13.14 16.69
N GLY A 88 19.31 12.00 17.35
CA GLY A 88 18.11 11.81 18.18
C GLY A 88 16.78 11.69 17.43
N LYS A 89 16.77 11.74 16.09
CA LYS A 89 15.54 11.72 15.27
C LYS A 89 15.42 10.41 14.47
N PRO A 90 14.20 9.84 14.33
CA PRO A 90 13.97 8.61 13.58
C PRO A 90 13.84 8.86 12.08
N TYR A 91 14.60 8.12 11.29
CA TYR A 91 14.57 8.16 9.82
C TYR A 91 14.32 6.79 9.21
N TYR A 92 13.65 6.79 8.07
CA TYR A 92 13.41 5.62 7.24
C TYR A 92 14.10 5.81 5.89
N ARG A 93 14.70 4.73 5.39
CA ARG A 93 15.36 4.74 4.08
C ARG A 93 14.34 4.42 3.00
N CYS A 94 14.28 5.24 1.96
CA CYS A 94 13.52 4.90 0.76
C CYS A 94 14.19 3.73 0.03
N VAL A 95 13.50 2.61 -0.13
CA VAL A 95 14.05 1.41 -0.82
C VAL A 95 14.32 1.63 -2.31
N TYR A 96 13.85 2.73 -2.90
CA TYR A 96 14.03 3.01 -4.33
C TYR A 96 15.11 4.05 -4.62
N CYS A 97 15.46 4.92 -3.68
CA CYS A 97 16.48 5.96 -3.91
C CYS A 97 17.54 6.07 -2.82
N GLY A 98 17.44 5.31 -1.73
CA GLY A 98 18.45 5.26 -0.68
C GLY A 98 18.47 6.45 0.27
N ARG A 99 17.78 7.54 -0.09
CA ARG A 99 17.65 8.73 0.76
C ARG A 99 16.84 8.44 2.03
N HIS A 100 17.19 9.14 3.11
CA HIS A 100 16.54 9.06 4.41
C HIS A 100 15.44 10.12 4.56
N PHE A 101 14.31 9.73 5.14
CA PHE A 101 13.15 10.59 5.36
C PHE A 101 12.58 10.37 6.75
N GLN A 102 12.02 11.40 7.37
CA GLN A 102 11.28 11.25 8.63
C GLN A 102 9.96 10.49 8.42
N LYS A 103 9.38 9.97 9.51
CA LYS A 103 8.13 9.18 9.49
C LYS A 103 6.98 9.90 8.77
N ASN A 104 6.84 11.21 8.94
CA ASN A 104 5.81 12.05 8.31
C ASN A 104 6.08 12.32 6.81
N GLN A 105 7.31 12.19 6.33
CA GLN A 105 7.71 12.46 4.94
C GLN A 105 7.81 11.19 4.08
N ILE A 106 7.79 10.00 4.71
CA ILE A 106 7.87 8.71 4.02
C ILE A 106 6.49 8.08 3.84
N THR A 107 6.24 7.48 2.69
CA THR A 107 5.06 6.66 2.41
C THR A 107 5.38 5.18 2.56
N ILE A 108 4.36 4.35 2.75
CA ILE A 108 4.50 2.89 2.73
C ILE A 108 3.90 2.38 1.42
N ASP A 109 4.71 1.68 0.65
CA ASP A 109 4.37 1.10 -0.65
C ASP A 109 4.33 -0.42 -0.56
N HIS A 110 3.55 -1.05 -1.43
CA HIS A 110 3.55 -2.49 -1.62
C HIS A 110 4.59 -2.83 -2.68
N LEU A 111 5.62 -3.59 -2.30
CA LEU A 111 6.69 -4.03 -3.19
C LEU A 111 6.09 -4.70 -4.43
N TYR A 112 5.28 -5.75 -4.23
CA TYR A 112 4.37 -6.30 -5.22
C TYR A 112 3.06 -5.51 -5.26
N PRO A 113 2.71 -4.87 -6.40
CA PRO A 113 1.49 -4.08 -6.50
C PRO A 113 0.22 -4.94 -6.39
N ILE A 114 -0.72 -4.57 -5.52
CA ILE A 114 -2.00 -5.27 -5.29
C ILE A 114 -2.74 -5.58 -6.61
N HIS A 115 -2.81 -4.62 -7.53
CA HIS A 115 -3.52 -4.78 -8.80
C HIS A 115 -2.96 -5.95 -9.65
N LYS A 116 -1.64 -6.18 -9.63
CA LYS A 116 -1.01 -7.28 -10.39
C LYS A 116 -1.34 -8.65 -9.79
N VAL A 117 -1.73 -8.69 -8.54
CA VAL A 117 -2.02 -9.93 -7.79
C VAL A 117 -3.51 -10.22 -7.73
N LYS A 118 -4.35 -9.22 -8.02
CA LYS A 118 -5.80 -9.36 -8.06
C LYS A 118 -6.38 -9.38 -9.48
N ASN A 119 -5.96 -8.45 -10.33
CA ASN A 119 -6.72 -8.05 -11.51
C ASN A 119 -5.96 -8.17 -12.84
N SER A 120 -4.71 -8.66 -12.85
CA SER A 120 -3.98 -8.84 -14.11
C SER A 120 -4.19 -10.21 -14.73
N SER A 121 -4.06 -10.32 -16.05
CA SER A 121 -4.01 -11.61 -16.79
C SER A 121 -3.00 -12.60 -16.21
N PHE A 122 -1.86 -12.11 -15.69
CA PHE A 122 -0.81 -12.94 -15.09
C PHE A 122 -0.97 -13.17 -13.56
N ARG A 123 -2.20 -13.11 -13.04
CA ARG A 123 -2.49 -13.16 -11.59
C ARG A 123 -1.82 -14.34 -10.88
N ASN A 124 -1.98 -15.54 -11.44
CA ASN A 124 -1.53 -16.78 -10.80
C ASN A 124 0.01 -16.87 -10.76
N ILE A 125 0.69 -16.36 -11.79
CA ILE A 125 2.16 -16.28 -11.81
C ILE A 125 2.64 -15.29 -10.74
N ASN A 126 2.02 -14.11 -10.63
CA ASN A 126 2.37 -13.14 -9.60
C ASN A 126 2.16 -13.69 -8.18
N ARG A 127 1.08 -14.45 -7.96
CA ARG A 127 0.84 -15.13 -6.67
C ARG A 127 1.89 -16.20 -6.36
N LYS A 128 2.31 -16.98 -7.36
CA LYS A 128 3.40 -17.97 -7.20
C LYS A 128 4.73 -17.28 -6.84
N LEU A 129 5.06 -16.16 -7.50
CA LEU A 129 6.26 -15.39 -7.21
C LEU A 129 6.24 -14.77 -5.80
N LEU A 130 5.08 -14.28 -5.35
CA LEU A 130 4.89 -13.81 -3.98
C LEU A 130 5.16 -14.91 -2.95
N LYS A 131 4.58 -16.10 -3.15
CA LYS A 131 4.83 -17.25 -2.27
C LYS A 131 6.29 -17.68 -2.25
N LYS A 132 7.01 -17.61 -3.37
CA LYS A 132 8.46 -17.86 -3.41
C LYS A 132 9.29 -16.85 -2.59
N LEU A 133 8.74 -15.66 -2.36
CA LEU A 133 9.35 -14.65 -1.48
C LEU A 133 8.85 -14.75 -0.03
N ASP A 134 8.16 -15.84 0.31
CA ASP A 134 7.59 -16.10 1.63
C ASP A 134 6.58 -15.01 2.07
N ILE A 135 5.87 -14.46 1.08
CA ILE A 135 4.81 -13.47 1.24
C ILE A 135 3.47 -14.18 0.99
N GLU A 136 2.75 -14.49 2.07
CA GLU A 136 1.50 -15.25 2.00
C GLU A 136 0.28 -14.35 1.75
N ASP A 137 0.32 -13.13 2.29
CA ASP A 137 -0.70 -12.09 2.13
C ASP A 137 -0.13 -10.87 1.37
N ILE A 138 -0.94 -10.24 0.51
CA ILE A 138 -0.50 -9.03 -0.19
C ILE A 138 -0.23 -7.86 0.77
N ASN A 139 -0.88 -7.85 1.94
CA ASN A 139 -0.70 -6.88 3.01
C ASN A 139 0.31 -7.33 4.07
N ASP A 140 0.96 -8.49 3.90
CA ASP A 140 2.06 -8.94 4.76
C ASP A 140 3.13 -7.86 4.86
N CYS A 141 3.65 -7.63 6.07
CA CYS A 141 4.75 -6.71 6.34
C CYS A 141 5.98 -6.96 5.44
N LYS A 142 6.22 -8.20 5.01
CA LYS A 142 7.29 -8.54 4.05
C LYS A 142 7.07 -7.90 2.68
N ASN A 143 5.82 -7.65 2.28
CA ASN A 143 5.48 -6.94 1.05
C ASN A 143 5.46 -5.41 1.21
N LEU A 144 5.58 -4.89 2.43
CA LEU A 144 5.55 -3.46 2.70
C LEU A 144 6.97 -2.87 2.71
N VAL A 145 7.13 -1.71 2.08
CA VAL A 145 8.43 -1.01 2.01
C VAL A 145 8.28 0.49 2.24
N ALA A 146 9.28 1.09 2.87
CA ALA A 146 9.40 2.54 3.01
C ALA A 146 9.81 3.16 1.66
N ALA A 147 9.01 4.09 1.15
CA ALA A 147 9.24 4.77 -0.13
C ALA A 147 8.90 6.26 -0.04
N CYS A 148 9.77 7.13 -0.58
CA CYS A 148 9.43 8.54 -0.72
C CYS A 148 8.33 8.74 -1.77
N SER A 149 7.53 9.80 -1.62
CA SER A 149 6.37 10.09 -2.49
C SER A 149 6.72 10.09 -3.98
N SER A 150 7.84 10.71 -4.35
CA SER A 150 8.34 10.78 -5.74
C SER A 150 8.62 9.38 -6.31
N CYS A 151 9.36 8.53 -5.57
CA CYS A 151 9.67 7.19 -6.03
C CYS A 151 8.44 6.29 -6.08
N ASN A 152 7.58 6.37 -5.06
CA ASN A 152 6.32 5.62 -5.03
C ASN A 152 5.43 5.97 -6.24
N LYS A 153 5.28 7.27 -6.54
CA LYS A 153 4.55 7.74 -7.72
C LYS A 153 5.18 7.22 -9.03
N ARG A 154 6.52 7.25 -9.15
CA ARG A 154 7.24 6.79 -10.34
C ARG A 154 7.17 5.28 -10.56
N LYS A 155 7.20 4.50 -9.46
CA LYS A 155 6.95 3.05 -9.49
C LYS A 155 5.51 2.77 -9.89
N SER A 156 4.53 3.37 -9.21
CA SER A 156 3.11 3.12 -9.43
C SER A 156 2.81 1.61 -9.45
N LYS A 157 2.26 1.08 -10.55
CA LYS A 157 1.96 -0.34 -10.77
C LYS A 157 3.07 -1.13 -11.48
N LYS A 158 4.26 -0.54 -11.68
CA LYS A 158 5.38 -1.17 -12.40
C LYS A 158 5.99 -2.30 -11.57
N THR A 159 6.36 -3.37 -12.26
CA THR A 159 7.07 -4.54 -11.73
C THR A 159 8.50 -4.58 -12.35
N GLY A 160 9.11 -5.75 -12.48
CA GLY A 160 10.41 -5.92 -13.14
C GLY A 160 11.56 -5.33 -12.31
N LEU A 161 12.39 -4.47 -12.92
CA LEU A 161 13.52 -3.82 -12.25
C LEU A 161 13.12 -3.07 -10.97
N TRP A 162 11.88 -2.56 -10.90
CA TRP A 162 11.36 -1.92 -9.68
C TRP A 162 11.19 -2.89 -8.50
N LEU A 163 10.83 -4.16 -8.77
CA LEU A 163 10.76 -5.20 -7.74
C LEU A 163 12.15 -5.57 -7.25
N ILE A 164 13.07 -5.82 -8.18
CA ILE A 164 14.46 -6.16 -7.87
C ILE A 164 15.09 -5.04 -7.04
N ARG A 165 14.95 -3.79 -7.51
CA ARG A 165 15.47 -2.61 -6.81
C ARG A 165 14.82 -2.42 -5.44
N GLY A 166 13.52 -2.61 -5.32
CA GLY A 166 12.82 -2.50 -4.03
C GLY A 166 13.22 -3.60 -3.05
N TYR A 167 13.45 -4.83 -3.54
CA TYR A 167 13.90 -5.96 -2.73
C TYR A 167 15.33 -5.73 -2.21
N LEU A 168 16.28 -5.45 -3.11
CA LEU A 168 17.68 -5.17 -2.75
C LEU A 168 17.80 -3.89 -1.91
N GLY A 169 16.99 -2.88 -2.22
CA GLY A 169 17.00 -1.59 -1.54
C GLY A 169 16.53 -1.61 -0.08
N LYS A 170 15.97 -2.72 0.40
CA LYS A 170 15.74 -2.94 1.84
C LYS A 170 17.04 -3.03 2.63
N TYR A 171 18.10 -3.55 2.01
CA TYR A 171 19.36 -3.84 2.69
C TYR A 171 20.26 -2.60 2.72
N PRO A 172 20.73 -2.16 3.91
CA PRO A 172 21.63 -1.01 4.01
C PRO A 172 22.93 -1.17 3.20
N LEU A 173 23.46 -2.39 3.11
CA LEU A 173 24.69 -2.72 2.39
C LEU A 173 24.57 -2.43 0.89
N PHE A 174 23.43 -2.76 0.26
CA PHE A 174 23.17 -2.48 -1.15
C PHE A 174 23.37 -0.99 -1.47
N TRP A 175 22.83 -0.11 -0.62
CA TRP A 175 22.97 1.34 -0.82
C TRP A 175 24.38 1.84 -0.54
N LYS A 176 25.10 1.26 0.44
CA LYS A 176 26.51 1.60 0.66
C LYS A 176 27.31 1.32 -0.62
N ILE A 177 27.17 0.10 -1.16
CA ILE A 177 27.83 -0.31 -2.41
C ILE A 177 27.41 0.60 -3.57
N ALA A 178 26.12 0.88 -3.74
CA ALA A 178 25.62 1.74 -4.81
C ALA A 178 26.21 3.16 -4.75
N TYR A 179 26.37 3.73 -3.55
CA TYR A 179 27.00 5.05 -3.39
C TYR A 179 28.51 5.00 -3.66
N TYR A 180 29.22 3.96 -3.23
CA TYR A 180 30.64 3.78 -3.55
C TYR A 180 30.88 3.66 -5.05
N VAL A 181 30.09 2.83 -5.74
CA VAL A 181 30.17 2.69 -7.21
C VAL A 181 29.89 4.02 -7.90
N LEU A 182 28.89 4.78 -7.43
CA LEU A 182 28.58 6.11 -7.98
C LEU A 182 29.77 7.07 -7.81
N ILE A 183 30.34 7.15 -6.61
CA ILE A 183 31.50 8.02 -6.33
C ILE A 183 32.69 7.62 -7.20
N LEU A 184 33.00 6.32 -7.29
CA LEU A 184 34.10 5.82 -8.10
C LEU A 184 33.91 6.16 -9.59
N SER A 185 32.68 6.02 -10.10
CA SER A 185 32.36 6.38 -11.49
C SER A 185 32.52 7.89 -11.76
N LEU A 186 32.18 8.74 -10.79
CA LEU A 186 32.38 10.18 -10.88
C LEU A 186 33.88 10.53 -10.85
N CYS A 187 34.65 9.94 -9.94
CA CYS A 187 36.09 10.12 -9.87
C CYS A 187 36.79 9.69 -11.18
N LEU A 188 36.40 8.55 -11.74
CA LEU A 188 36.93 8.07 -13.01
C LEU A 188 36.55 9.01 -14.17
N GLY A 189 35.31 9.50 -14.21
CA GLY A 189 34.88 10.47 -15.21
C GLY A 189 35.66 11.78 -15.15
N VAL A 190 35.88 12.31 -13.94
CA VAL A 190 36.73 13.50 -13.72
C VAL A 190 38.17 13.23 -14.13
N PHE A 191 38.73 12.07 -13.78
CA PHE A 191 40.08 11.68 -14.19
C PHE A 191 40.21 11.64 -15.72
N ILE A 192 39.28 10.98 -16.40
CA ILE A 192 39.26 10.93 -17.87
C ILE A 192 39.16 12.34 -18.47
N MET A 193 38.34 13.23 -17.92
CA MET A 193 38.21 14.61 -18.42
C MET A 193 39.45 15.49 -18.16
N LEU A 194 40.27 15.16 -17.16
CA LEU A 194 41.47 15.94 -16.82
C LEU A 194 42.72 15.43 -17.54
N PHE A 195 42.75 14.16 -17.93
CA PHE A 195 43.95 13.48 -18.42
C PHE A 195 43.81 12.87 -19.83
N ASN A 196 42.66 13.03 -20.49
CA ASN A 196 42.48 12.85 -21.94
C ASN A 196 41.95 14.15 -22.56
#